data_AF-A0A2N6ET20-F1
#
_entry.id   AF-A0A2N6ET20-F1
#
_cell.length_a   1.000
_cell.length_b   1.000
_cell.length_c   1.000
_cell.angle_alpha   90.00
_cell.angle_beta   90.00
_cell.angle_gamma   90.00
#
_symmetry.space_group_name_H-M   'P 1'
#
loop_
_entity.id
_entity.type
_entity.pdbx_description
1 polymer ?
#
loop_
_entity_poly.entity_id
_entity_poly.type
_entity_poly.pdbx_seq_one_letter_code
_entity_poly.pdbx_strand_id
1 'polypeptide(L)'
;MIVGFNHNITYQGVCFHVQTEDSGVRSPHLITLLYHGGTIICSQKTSYADILNVDDLDKVVEDLAKEQHKGMLRRLKKGEFNQRIGDLGIELKPAAQQDSPVPEEVTEIDQVSRRVNADSLDARPDADSPKQTDVENVDRPAAPETATTDLDDLIFAYLSGDDGK
;
A
#
# COMPACT_ATOMS: atom_id res chain seq x y z
N MET A 1 -12.06 1.34 4.33
CA MET A 1 -11.05 0.32 4.71
C MET A 1 -9.71 0.83 4.24
N ILE A 2 -8.74 0.91 5.15
CA ILE A 2 -7.44 1.53 4.88
C ILE A 2 -6.42 0.53 4.31
N VAL A 3 -5.37 1.06 3.69
CA VAL A 3 -4.20 0.25 3.31
C VAL A 3 -3.46 -0.17 4.59
N GLY A 4 -3.13 -1.46 4.70
CA GLY A 4 -2.40 -2.00 5.85
C GLY A 4 -0.97 -1.47 5.95
N PHE A 5 -0.45 -1.36 7.17
CA PHE A 5 0.94 -0.96 7.43
C PHE A 5 1.80 -2.19 7.66
N ASN A 6 2.90 -2.28 6.92
CA ASN A 6 3.81 -3.41 6.97
C ASN A 6 5.25 -2.93 7.13
N HIS A 7 5.96 -3.42 8.17
CA HIS A 7 7.37 -3.11 8.39
C HIS A 7 8.15 -4.32 8.88
N ASN A 8 9.31 -4.55 8.25
CA ASN A 8 10.38 -5.39 8.79
C ASN A 8 11.31 -4.55 9.66
N ILE A 9 11.66 -5.04 10.84
CA ILE A 9 12.54 -4.35 11.78
C ILE A 9 13.51 -5.33 12.43
N THR A 10 14.79 -5.02 12.34
CA THR A 10 15.82 -5.76 13.07
C THR A 10 15.92 -5.26 14.50
N TYR A 11 15.78 -6.17 15.47
CA TYR A 11 15.95 -5.91 16.90
C TYR A 11 16.82 -7.00 17.51
N GLN A 12 17.94 -6.60 18.15
CA GLN A 12 18.92 -7.53 18.73
C GLN A 12 19.33 -8.66 17.75
N GLY A 13 19.69 -8.28 16.52
CA GLY A 13 20.15 -9.22 15.49
C GLY A 13 19.08 -10.12 14.87
N VAL A 14 17.81 -9.98 15.27
CA VAL A 14 16.68 -10.78 14.77
C VAL A 14 15.70 -9.88 14.00
N CYS A 15 15.23 -10.34 12.84
CA CYS A 15 14.29 -9.60 11.99
C CYS A 15 12.85 -9.92 12.37
N PHE A 16 12.13 -8.93 12.88
CA PHE A 16 10.71 -9.03 13.21
C PHE A 16 9.85 -8.37 12.15
N HIS A 17 8.63 -8.87 12.01
CA HIS A 17 7.62 -8.30 11.14
C HIS A 17 6.49 -7.69 11.96
N VAL A 18 6.10 -6.47 11.61
CA VAL A 18 4.95 -5.79 12.18
C VAL A 18 3.96 -5.51 11.06
N GLN A 19 2.71 -5.96 11.24
CA GLN A 19 1.62 -5.75 10.30
C GLN A 19 0.43 -5.16 11.03
N THR A 20 -0.18 -4.10 10.48
CA THR A 20 -1.42 -3.49 11.00
C THR A 20 -2.47 -3.46 9.90
N GLU A 21 -3.66 -3.98 10.20
CA GLU A 21 -4.78 -4.04 9.25
C GLU A 21 -6.08 -3.55 9.88
N ASP A 22 -6.97 -3.07 9.01
CA ASP A 22 -8.34 -2.68 9.33
C ASP A 22 -9.33 -3.77 8.90
N SER A 23 -10.15 -4.22 9.84
CA SER A 23 -11.23 -5.19 9.60
C SER A 23 -12.47 -4.57 8.93
N GLY A 24 -12.49 -3.24 8.77
CA GLY A 24 -13.55 -2.48 8.11
C GLY A 24 -14.77 -2.21 8.97
N VAL A 25 -15.70 -1.41 8.45
CA VAL A 25 -16.85 -0.86 9.20
C VAL A 25 -17.79 -1.93 9.78
N ARG A 26 -17.87 -3.12 9.15
CA ARG A 26 -18.69 -4.24 9.67
C ARG A 26 -18.14 -4.83 10.96
N SER A 27 -16.82 -4.72 11.18
CA SER A 27 -16.10 -5.18 12.35
C SER A 27 -15.03 -4.14 12.66
N PRO A 28 -15.38 -3.02 13.33
CA PRO A 28 -14.54 -1.82 13.42
C PRO A 28 -13.35 -2.03 14.35
N HIS A 29 -12.36 -2.78 13.87
CA HIS A 29 -11.20 -3.22 14.61
C HIS A 29 -9.93 -3.01 13.80
N LEU A 30 -8.95 -2.37 14.45
CA LEU A 30 -7.57 -2.32 14.00
C LEU A 30 -6.77 -3.41 14.70
N ILE A 31 -6.15 -4.29 13.91
CA ILE A 31 -5.38 -5.43 14.40
C ILE A 31 -3.93 -5.21 14.02
N THR A 32 -3.04 -5.18 15.00
CA THR A 32 -1.59 -5.18 14.80
C THR A 32 -1.00 -6.49 15.29
N LEU A 33 -0.21 -7.12 14.45
CA LEU A 33 0.51 -8.36 14.73
C LEU A 33 2.01 -8.10 14.68
N LEU A 34 2.71 -8.56 15.71
CA LEU A 34 4.16 -8.68 15.74
C LEU A 34 4.49 -10.17 15.66
N TYR A 35 5.27 -10.56 14.66
CA TYR A 35 5.65 -11.95 14.46
C TYR A 35 7.10 -12.12 13.98
N HIS A 36 7.62 -13.32 14.16
CA HIS A 36 8.94 -13.75 13.70
C HIS A 36 8.81 -15.16 13.10
N GLY A 37 9.22 -15.34 11.84
CA GLY A 37 9.23 -16.66 11.20
C GLY A 37 7.89 -17.40 11.21
N GLY A 38 6.76 -16.67 11.17
CA GLY A 38 5.40 -17.23 11.25
C GLY A 38 4.83 -17.38 12.68
N THR A 39 5.63 -17.15 13.72
CA THR A 39 5.17 -17.20 15.11
C THR A 39 4.73 -15.83 15.60
N ILE A 40 3.47 -15.72 16.06
CA ILE A 40 2.94 -14.48 16.64
C ILE A 40 3.51 -14.28 18.04
N ILE A 41 4.27 -13.19 18.19
CA ILE A 41 4.85 -12.78 19.47
C ILE A 41 3.82 -11.95 20.23
N CYS A 42 3.17 -11.00 19.57
CA CYS A 42 2.19 -10.12 20.20
C CYS A 42 1.08 -9.78 19.20
N SER A 43 -0.14 -9.64 19.72
CA SER A 43 -1.26 -9.06 18.98
C SER A 43 -1.85 -7.91 19.78
N GLN A 44 -2.23 -6.85 19.08
CA GLN A 44 -2.95 -5.72 19.64
C GLN A 44 -4.20 -5.50 18.81
N LYS A 45 -5.34 -5.42 19.48
CA LYS A 45 -6.64 -5.18 18.87
C LYS A 45 -7.25 -3.94 19.48
N THR A 46 -7.61 -2.97 18.66
CA THR A 46 -8.24 -1.72 19.09
C THR A 46 -9.57 -1.57 18.35
N SER A 47 -10.65 -1.40 19.11
CA SER A 47 -11.96 -1.08 18.53
C SER A 47 -12.03 0.40 18.23
N TYR A 48 -12.61 0.77 17.09
CA TYR A 48 -12.93 2.15 16.73
C TYR A 48 -14.45 2.35 16.53
N ALA A 49 -15.27 1.45 17.11
CA ALA A 49 -16.73 1.52 17.02
C ALA A 49 -17.32 2.87 17.45
N ASP A 50 -16.68 3.54 18.41
CA ASP A 50 -17.15 4.80 18.99
C ASP A 50 -17.00 6.01 18.04
N ILE A 51 -16.15 5.90 17.01
CA ILE A 51 -15.84 6.99 16.07
C ILE A 51 -16.47 6.78 14.68
N LEU A 52 -17.35 5.78 14.52
CA LEU A 52 -17.96 5.44 13.22
C LEU A 52 -18.77 6.59 12.59
N ASN A 53 -19.27 7.52 13.39
CA ASN A 53 -20.12 8.63 12.94
C ASN A 53 -19.36 9.94 12.71
N VAL A 54 -18.02 9.91 12.76
CA VAL A 54 -17.19 11.10 12.56
C VAL A 54 -16.99 11.35 11.06
N ASP A 55 -16.97 12.62 10.66
CA ASP A 55 -16.60 13.02 9.31
C ASP A 55 -15.15 12.58 9.00
N ASP A 56 -14.87 12.22 7.75
CA ASP A 56 -13.54 11.72 7.35
C ASP A 56 -13.06 10.47 8.12
N LEU A 57 -13.97 9.54 8.45
CA LEU A 57 -13.67 8.28 9.16
C LEU A 57 -12.42 7.57 8.64
N ASP A 58 -12.25 7.47 7.32
CA ASP A 58 -11.10 6.79 6.72
C ASP A 58 -9.76 7.43 7.14
N LYS A 59 -9.67 8.77 7.21
CA LYS A 59 -8.45 9.46 7.67
C LYS A 59 -8.20 9.22 9.14
N VAL A 60 -9.25 9.25 9.97
CA VAL A 60 -9.14 9.02 11.41
C VAL A 60 -8.66 7.58 11.69
N VAL A 61 -9.23 6.60 10.98
CA VAL A 61 -8.81 5.20 11.08
C VAL A 61 -7.37 5.02 10.58
N GLU A 62 -6.98 5.71 9.50
CA GLU A 62 -5.61 5.68 8.99
C GLU A 62 -4.61 6.22 10.02
N ASP A 63 -4.89 7.35 10.65
CA ASP A 63 -4.02 7.94 11.66
C ASP A 63 -3.94 7.10 12.93
N LEU A 64 -5.07 6.53 13.37
CA LEU A 64 -5.11 5.58 14.48
C LEU A 64 -4.29 4.32 14.17
N ALA A 65 -4.37 3.80 12.95
CA ALA A 65 -3.59 2.66 12.50
C ALA A 65 -2.10 2.96 12.45
N LYS A 66 -1.70 4.15 11.96
CA LYS A 66 -0.31 4.63 12.00
C LYS A 66 0.20 4.73 13.44
N GLU A 67 -0.60 5.27 14.34
CA GLU A 67 -0.23 5.41 15.75
C GLU A 67 -0.03 4.04 16.40
N GLN A 68 -1.00 3.13 16.24
CA GLN A 68 -0.92 1.77 16.77
C GLN A 68 0.31 1.02 16.22
N HIS A 69 0.56 1.13 14.92
CA HIS A 69 1.72 0.53 14.26
C HIS A 69 3.05 1.07 14.81
N LYS A 70 3.20 2.39 14.88
CA LYS A 70 4.39 3.05 15.47
C LYS A 70 4.56 2.70 16.94
N GLY A 71 3.45 2.58 17.67
CA GLY A 71 3.41 2.12 19.05
C GLY A 71 4.03 0.73 19.19
N MET A 72 3.61 -0.23 18.37
CA MET A 72 4.16 -1.59 18.39
C MET A 72 5.67 -1.61 18.13
N LEU A 73 6.14 -0.86 17.13
CA LEU A 73 7.57 -0.73 16.83
C LEU A 73 8.38 -0.15 18.01
N ARG A 74 7.84 0.86 18.69
CA ARG A 74 8.48 1.47 19.87
C ARG A 74 8.56 0.48 21.02
N ARG A 75 7.48 -0.27 21.29
CA ARG A 75 7.44 -1.29 22.36
C ARG A 75 8.44 -2.41 22.10
N LEU A 76 8.59 -2.84 20.84
CA LEU A 76 9.63 -3.78 20.44
C LEU A 76 11.02 -3.22 20.71
N LYS A 77 11.32 -1.99 20.27
CA LYS A 77 12.64 -1.35 20.51
C LYS A 77 12.94 -1.14 22.00
N LYS A 78 11.93 -0.89 22.83
CA LYS A 78 12.06 -0.81 24.29
C LYS A 78 12.34 -2.15 24.95
N GLY A 79 12.19 -3.26 24.23
CA GLY A 79 12.40 -4.61 24.77
C GLY A 79 11.24 -5.14 25.61
N GLU A 80 10.04 -4.58 25.47
CA GLU A 80 8.86 -5.03 26.23
C GLU A 80 8.49 -6.50 25.94
N PHE A 81 8.90 -7.03 24.79
CA PHE A 81 8.62 -8.40 24.37
C PHE A 81 9.77 -9.36 24.61
N ASN A 82 10.90 -8.93 25.20
CA ASN A 82 12.11 -9.76 25.33
C ASN A 82 11.85 -11.08 26.07
N GLN A 83 11.09 -11.03 27.16
CA GLN A 83 10.72 -12.22 27.92
C GLN A 83 9.94 -13.20 27.05
N ARG A 84 8.88 -12.70 26.38
CA ARG A 84 8.02 -13.52 25.53
C ARG A 84 8.76 -14.08 24.30
N ILE A 85 9.69 -13.31 23.74
CA ILE A 85 10.58 -13.75 22.66
C ILE A 85 11.47 -14.90 23.14
N GLY A 86 12.04 -14.79 24.34
CA GLY A 86 12.83 -15.85 24.98
C GLY A 86 12.01 -17.11 25.29
N ASP A 87 10.78 -16.95 25.80
CA ASP A 87 9.87 -18.07 26.08
C ASP A 87 9.49 -18.84 24.81
N LEU A 88 9.45 -18.15 23.66
CA LEU A 88 9.23 -18.74 22.35
C LEU A 88 10.50 -19.35 21.72
N GLY A 89 11.63 -19.33 22.43
CA GLY A 89 12.90 -19.91 21.98
C GLY A 89 13.63 -19.11 20.90
N ILE A 90 13.29 -17.82 20.73
CA ILE A 90 13.96 -16.95 19.76
C ILE A 90 15.18 -16.31 20.45
N GLU A 91 16.38 -16.69 19.99
CA GLU A 91 17.62 -16.15 20.54
C GLU A 91 17.89 -14.72 20.08
N LEU A 92 17.81 -13.77 21.02
CA LEU A 92 18.21 -12.38 20.79
C LEU A 92 19.72 -12.23 20.98
N LYS A 93 20.39 -11.56 20.04
CA LYS A 93 21.81 -11.20 20.12
C LYS A 93 21.95 -9.71 20.42
N PRO A 94 22.42 -9.30 21.61
CA PRO A 94 22.64 -7.90 21.93
C PRO A 94 23.53 -7.24 20.86
N ALA A 95 23.12 -6.07 20.38
CA ALA A 95 23.75 -5.33 19.29
C ALA A 95 25.07 -4.65 19.73
N ALA A 96 26.03 -5.42 20.23
CA ALA A 96 27.41 -4.95 20.48
C ALA A 96 28.33 -5.13 19.27
N GLN A 97 27.84 -5.66 18.14
CA GLN A 97 28.57 -5.79 16.88
C GLN A 97 27.63 -5.56 15.70
N GLN A 98 27.27 -4.30 15.45
CA GLN A 98 26.80 -3.85 14.13
C GLN A 98 27.52 -2.56 13.77
N ASP A 99 28.85 -2.67 13.59
CA ASP A 99 29.60 -1.74 12.76
C ASP A 99 29.38 -2.16 11.30
N SER A 100 28.43 -1.51 10.63
CA SER A 100 28.39 -1.42 9.18
C SER A 100 27.69 -0.11 8.81
N PRO A 101 28.29 0.68 7.90
CA PRO A 101 27.93 2.06 7.67
C PRO A 101 26.56 2.16 7.01
N VAL A 102 25.76 3.11 7.49
CA VAL A 102 24.55 3.60 6.81
C VAL A 102 25.01 4.36 5.56
N PRO A 103 24.60 3.98 4.33
CA PRO A 103 24.66 4.91 3.22
C PRO A 103 23.66 6.02 3.53
N GLU A 104 24.16 7.20 3.86
CA GLU A 104 23.43 8.46 3.76
C GLU A 104 22.95 8.61 2.32
N GLU A 105 21.65 8.39 2.07
CA GLU A 105 20.98 9.01 0.94
C GLU A 105 19.97 10.01 1.49
N VAL A 106 20.53 11.12 1.97
CA VAL A 106 19.82 12.39 2.11
C VAL A 106 20.27 13.23 0.92
N THR A 107 19.48 13.29 -0.13
CA THR A 107 19.57 14.38 -1.12
C THR A 107 18.32 15.25 -0.99
N GLU A 108 18.45 16.16 -0.04
CA GLU A 108 18.18 17.59 -0.18
C GLU A 108 17.30 18.03 -1.38
N ILE A 109 16.08 18.42 -1.00
CA ILE A 109 15.29 19.52 -1.55
C ILE A 109 16.09 20.61 -2.30
N ASP A 110 15.86 20.76 -3.61
CA ASP A 110 16.20 21.98 -4.35
C ASP A 110 14.97 22.51 -5.10
N GLN A 111 14.26 23.43 -4.46
CA GLN A 111 13.48 24.44 -5.15
C GLN A 111 14.43 25.57 -5.52
N VAL A 112 14.55 25.93 -6.81
CA VAL A 112 14.57 27.33 -7.27
C VAL A 112 14.64 27.43 -8.81
N SER A 113 13.58 28.05 -9.34
CA SER A 113 13.61 29.11 -10.34
C SER A 113 13.80 28.83 -11.83
N ARG A 114 12.73 29.19 -12.56
CA ARG A 114 12.73 30.13 -13.71
C ARG A 114 13.80 29.91 -14.77
N ARG A 115 13.39 29.30 -15.88
CA ARG A 115 13.63 29.86 -17.23
C ARG A 115 12.42 29.61 -18.12
N VAL A 116 11.49 30.56 -18.11
CA VAL A 116 10.60 30.78 -19.25
C VAL A 116 11.50 31.35 -20.34
N ASN A 117 11.81 30.54 -21.36
CA ASN A 117 12.45 31.05 -22.56
C ASN A 117 11.44 31.93 -23.29
N ALA A 118 11.57 33.24 -23.09
CA ALA A 118 11.07 34.26 -23.98
C ALA A 118 12.27 34.76 -24.80
N ASP A 119 12.43 34.27 -26.02
CA ASP A 119 13.00 35.07 -27.11
C ASP A 119 12.75 34.44 -28.49
N SER A 120 11.74 34.95 -29.20
CA SER A 120 11.95 35.50 -30.55
C SER A 120 10.63 36.09 -31.05
N LEU A 121 10.67 37.41 -31.14
CA LEU A 121 9.68 38.28 -31.76
C LEU A 121 9.73 38.16 -33.29
N ASP A 122 8.63 38.61 -33.88
CA ASP A 122 8.45 39.11 -35.26
C ASP A 122 8.26 38.14 -36.42
N ALA A 123 6.99 37.95 -36.81
CA ALA A 123 6.43 38.59 -38.02
C ALA A 123 4.95 38.20 -38.22
N ARG A 124 4.04 39.18 -38.23
CA ARG A 124 2.75 39.17 -38.94
C ARG A 124 2.88 40.18 -40.10
N PRO A 125 1.96 40.29 -41.09
CA PRO A 125 0.66 39.64 -41.29
C PRO A 125 0.58 39.03 -42.72
N ASP A 126 -0.39 38.21 -43.11
CA ASP A 126 -1.74 38.53 -43.59
C ASP A 126 -2.24 37.23 -44.25
N ALA A 127 -3.54 36.95 -44.17
CA ALA A 127 -4.37 36.31 -45.20
C ALA A 127 -5.51 35.50 -44.57
N ASP A 128 -6.68 36.14 -44.61
CA ASP A 128 -7.89 35.60 -45.22
C ASP A 128 -8.51 34.32 -44.62
N SER A 129 -9.63 34.53 -43.91
CA SER A 129 -10.69 33.52 -43.82
C SER A 129 -11.45 33.49 -45.14
N PRO A 130 -11.92 32.33 -45.61
CA PRO A 130 -13.32 32.03 -45.33
C PRO A 130 -13.65 30.54 -45.07
N LYS A 131 -14.68 30.33 -44.21
CA LYS A 131 -15.85 29.43 -44.34
C LYS A 131 -15.73 28.25 -45.34
N GLN A 132 -16.15 27.02 -45.02
CA GLN A 132 -17.54 26.62 -44.69
C GLN A 132 -17.63 25.07 -44.64
N THR A 133 -18.65 24.56 -43.92
CA THR A 133 -19.45 23.32 -44.17
C THR A 133 -18.72 21.96 -44.20
N ASP A 134 -19.28 20.82 -43.81
CA ASP A 134 -20.44 20.35 -43.06
C ASP A 134 -20.20 18.83 -42.93
N VAL A 135 -20.80 18.20 -41.91
CA VAL A 135 -21.25 16.79 -41.82
C VAL A 135 -20.38 15.64 -42.39
N GLU A 136 -19.98 14.68 -41.52
CA GLU A 136 -20.40 13.27 -41.69
C GLU A 136 -20.22 12.46 -40.40
N ASN A 137 -21.29 11.78 -39.99
CA ASN A 137 -21.34 10.75 -38.96
C ASN A 137 -21.53 9.40 -39.67
N VAL A 138 -21.16 8.30 -39.00
CA VAL A 138 -21.31 6.89 -39.40
C VAL A 138 -20.16 6.45 -40.34
N ASP A 139 -19.32 5.47 -40.05
CA ASP A 139 -19.65 4.08 -39.77
C ASP A 139 -18.41 3.36 -39.19
N ARG A 140 -18.54 2.60 -38.10
CA ARG A 140 -17.47 1.71 -37.60
C ARG A 140 -17.93 0.27 -37.82
N PRO A 141 -17.31 -0.50 -38.73
CA PRO A 141 -17.76 -1.86 -38.98
C PRO A 141 -17.35 -2.77 -37.82
N ALA A 142 -18.33 -3.55 -37.36
CA ALA A 142 -18.17 -4.67 -36.45
C ALA A 142 -17.58 -5.89 -37.18
N ALA A 143 -16.64 -6.58 -36.52
CA ALA A 143 -16.35 -8.02 -36.63
C ALA A 143 -15.13 -8.39 -35.76
N PRO A 144 -14.93 -9.66 -35.35
CA PRO A 144 -15.88 -10.72 -35.03
C PRO A 144 -15.71 -11.25 -33.60
N GLU A 145 -16.73 -11.96 -33.12
CA GLU A 145 -16.77 -12.72 -31.87
C GLU A 145 -15.58 -13.70 -31.77
N THR A 146 -14.63 -13.39 -30.90
CA THR A 146 -13.72 -14.41 -30.38
C THR A 146 -14.50 -15.18 -29.31
N ALA A 147 -14.85 -16.43 -29.62
CA ALA A 147 -15.24 -17.41 -28.62
C ALA A 147 -14.09 -17.55 -27.61
N THR A 148 -14.10 -16.71 -26.58
CA THR A 148 -13.33 -16.93 -25.38
C THR A 148 -14.11 -17.98 -24.61
N THR A 149 -13.63 -19.23 -24.64
CA THR A 149 -14.03 -20.20 -23.64
C THR A 149 -13.78 -19.53 -22.28
N ASP A 150 -14.88 -19.15 -21.62
CA ASP A 150 -14.83 -18.30 -20.45
C ASP A 150 -14.14 -19.07 -19.33
N LEU A 151 -13.24 -18.43 -18.59
CA LEU A 151 -12.48 -19.09 -17.52
C LEU A 151 -13.41 -19.72 -16.49
N ASP A 152 -14.60 -19.14 -16.33
CA ASP A 152 -15.66 -19.66 -15.47
C ASP A 152 -16.17 -21.03 -15.91
N ASP A 153 -16.27 -21.31 -17.22
CA ASP A 153 -16.68 -22.64 -17.73
C ASP A 153 -15.62 -23.72 -17.46
N LEU A 154 -14.33 -23.34 -17.56
CA LEU A 154 -13.20 -24.22 -17.22
C LEU A 154 -13.15 -24.53 -15.72
N ILE A 155 -13.45 -23.53 -14.89
CA ILE A 155 -13.52 -23.68 -13.43
C ILE A 155 -14.72 -24.55 -13.04
N PHE A 156 -15.88 -24.37 -13.69
CA PHE A 156 -17.06 -25.21 -13.47
C PHE A 156 -16.83 -26.67 -13.87
N ALA A 157 -16.17 -26.92 -15.01
CA ALA A 157 -15.84 -28.28 -15.44
C ALA A 157 -14.90 -29.00 -14.46
N TYR A 158 -13.89 -28.27 -13.95
CA TYR A 158 -12.95 -28.83 -12.97
C TYR A 158 -13.61 -29.12 -11.61
N LEU A 159 -14.49 -28.23 -11.14
CA LEU A 159 -15.19 -28.40 -9.86
C LEU A 159 -16.32 -29.43 -9.92
N SER A 160 -16.92 -29.63 -11.09
CA SER A 160 -18.03 -30.58 -11.26
C SER A 160 -17.57 -32.03 -11.40
N GLY A 161 -16.26 -32.29 -11.47
CA GLY A 161 -15.70 -33.65 -11.49
C GLY A 161 -16.18 -34.50 -12.67
N ASP A 162 -16.45 -33.87 -13.81
CA ASP A 162 -16.85 -34.58 -15.02
C ASP A 162 -15.58 -34.99 -15.78
N ASP A 163 -15.03 -36.14 -15.39
CA ASP A 163 -14.04 -36.86 -16.18
C ASP A 163 -14.73 -37.39 -17.45
N GLY A 164 -14.71 -36.56 -18.51
CA GLY A 164 -15.22 -36.91 -19.83
C GLY A 164 -14.62 -38.22 -20.34
N LYS A 165 -15.48 -39.23 -20.47
CA LYS A 165 -15.20 -40.55 -21.05
C LYS A 165 -15.48 -40.58 -22.55
#